data_AF-W3AJI8-F1
#
_entry.id   AF-W3AJI8-F1
#
_cell.length_a   1.000
_cell.length_b   1.000
_cell.length_c   1.000
_cell.angle_alpha   90.00
_cell.angle_beta   90.00
_cell.angle_gamma   90.00
#
_symmetry.space_group_name_H-M   'P 1'
#
loop_
_entity.id
_entity.type
_entity.pdbx_description
1 polymer ?
#
loop_
_entity_poly.entity_id
_entity_poly.type
_entity_poly.pdbx_seq_one_letter_code
_entity_poly.pdbx_strand_id
1 'polypeptide(L)'
;MTEIKKRIKNPILQLFEYAFVVLVVLNFRSMWLHSPDYDFINTKRLVCSIAIIGLICVFLKRRIRFKEFMKALLISVILTVYLGFHMIIRKYSLREELYFLILCIVMILYNSACNDKKYGFYTKFNNIIFLITVISLLFWLFGTVIGILQPTGVIYTTWTSNTVSNELKPVKTYYDIYYVAQTYGMNKALGITTNLDIIRNTGFFTEAPMFSFVLVLALLVELFKKRKL
;
A
#
# COMPACT_ATOMS: atom_id res chain seq x y z
N MET A 1 37.34 29.16 1.39
CA MET A 1 36.23 29.39 0.44
C MET A 1 35.49 28.07 0.28
N THR A 2 34.45 27.90 1.10
CA THR A 2 33.80 26.63 1.43
C THR A 2 32.77 26.30 0.34
N GLU A 3 33.03 25.27 -0.47
CA GLU A 3 32.01 24.71 -1.37
C GLU A 3 30.86 24.13 -0.54
N ILE A 4 29.85 24.95 -0.26
CA ILE A 4 28.50 24.49 0.03
C ILE A 4 27.97 23.89 -1.27
N LYS A 5 28.37 22.64 -1.57
CA LYS A 5 27.70 21.80 -2.57
C LYS A 5 26.30 21.51 -2.03
N LYS A 6 25.39 22.44 -2.30
CA LYS A 6 23.94 22.23 -2.24
C LYS A 6 23.69 20.94 -3.03
N ARG A 7 23.44 19.82 -2.33
CA ARG A 7 23.00 18.56 -2.98
C ARG A 7 21.67 18.90 -3.66
N ILE A 8 21.70 19.29 -4.92
CA ILE A 8 20.52 19.41 -5.76
C ILE A 8 19.90 18.01 -5.74
N LYS A 9 18.77 17.86 -5.06
CA LYS A 9 18.05 16.60 -5.02
C LYS A 9 17.63 16.30 -6.45
N ASN A 10 17.96 15.12 -6.96
CA ASN A 10 17.55 14.69 -8.29
C ASN A 10 16.01 14.67 -8.34
N PRO A 11 15.35 15.59 -9.08
CA PRO A 11 13.89 15.70 -9.10
C PRO A 11 13.24 14.47 -9.73
N ILE A 12 13.91 13.87 -10.73
CA ILE A 12 13.46 12.64 -11.40
C ILE A 12 13.45 11.49 -10.39
N LEU A 13 14.52 11.33 -9.60
CA LEU A 13 14.56 10.32 -8.53
C LEU A 13 13.42 10.54 -7.52
N GLN A 14 13.15 11.77 -7.10
CA GLN A 14 12.06 12.04 -6.16
C GLN A 14 10.70 11.64 -6.71
N LEU A 15 10.43 11.90 -8.00
CA LEU A 15 9.21 11.47 -8.67
C LEU A 15 9.06 9.94 -8.63
N PHE A 16 10.10 9.20 -9.02
CA PHE A 16 10.08 7.73 -8.97
C PHE A 16 9.97 7.20 -7.53
N GLU A 17 10.59 7.84 -6.54
CA GLU A 17 10.46 7.46 -5.14
C GLU A 17 9.01 7.65 -4.62
N TYR A 18 8.31 8.70 -5.04
CA TYR A 18 6.88 8.86 -4.73
C TYR A 18 6.02 7.83 -5.45
N ALA A 19 6.27 7.60 -6.75
CA ALA A 19 5.56 6.57 -7.51
C ALA A 19 5.75 5.17 -6.89
N PHE A 20 6.98 4.84 -6.47
CA PHE A 20 7.30 3.60 -5.76
C PHE A 20 6.44 3.44 -4.51
N VAL A 21 6.38 4.47 -3.68
CA VAL A 21 5.59 4.44 -2.44
C VAL A 21 4.10 4.30 -2.74
N VAL A 22 3.56 5.01 -3.74
CA VAL A 22 2.16 4.84 -4.16
C VAL A 22 1.87 3.40 -4.54
N LEU A 23 2.71 2.77 -5.38
CA LEU A 23 2.50 1.38 -5.77
C LEU A 23 2.56 0.42 -4.58
N VAL A 24 3.50 0.64 -3.64
CA VAL A 24 3.57 -0.14 -2.39
C VAL A 24 2.28 0.02 -1.56
N VAL A 25 1.74 1.24 -1.45
CA VAL A 25 0.47 1.50 -0.75
C VAL A 25 -0.70 0.79 -1.43
N LEU A 26 -0.78 0.83 -2.76
CA LEU A 26 -1.82 0.14 -3.53
C LEU A 26 -1.80 -1.39 -3.33
N ASN A 27 -0.63 -1.95 -3.00
CA ASN A 27 -0.46 -3.37 -2.77
C ASN A 27 -1.04 -3.86 -1.42
N PHE A 28 -1.44 -2.94 -0.52
CA PHE A 28 -2.15 -3.27 0.73
C PHE A 28 -3.63 -3.60 0.50
N ARG A 29 -3.95 -4.40 -0.52
CA ARG A 29 -5.32 -4.78 -0.88
C ARG A 29 -6.20 -3.55 -1.18
N SER A 30 -5.78 -2.76 -2.15
CA SER A 30 -6.64 -1.72 -2.72
C SER A 30 -7.80 -2.33 -3.52
N MET A 31 -8.91 -1.60 -3.63
CA MET A 31 -10.11 -2.07 -4.31
C MET A 31 -9.88 -2.38 -5.79
N TRP A 32 -9.01 -1.61 -6.46
CA TRP A 32 -8.66 -1.83 -7.85
C TRP A 32 -8.04 -3.22 -8.13
N LEU A 33 -7.34 -3.81 -7.16
CA LEU A 33 -6.79 -5.17 -7.29
C LEU A 33 -7.85 -6.28 -7.24
N HIS A 34 -9.06 -5.92 -6.79
CA HIS A 34 -10.14 -6.85 -6.49
C HIS A 34 -11.42 -6.49 -7.23
N SER A 35 -11.33 -5.81 -8.36
CA SER A 35 -12.48 -5.42 -9.16
C SER A 35 -12.22 -5.76 -10.64
N PRO A 36 -13.12 -6.53 -11.29
CA PRO A 36 -12.95 -6.86 -12.70
C PRO A 36 -13.03 -5.63 -13.61
N ASP A 37 -13.69 -4.57 -13.16
CA ASP A 37 -13.72 -3.27 -13.86
C ASP A 37 -12.30 -2.68 -14.04
N TYR A 38 -11.34 -3.16 -13.24
CA TYR A 38 -9.93 -2.78 -13.28
C TYR A 38 -9.01 -3.99 -13.53
N ASP A 39 -9.39 -4.95 -14.36
CA ASP A 39 -8.58 -6.14 -14.69
C ASP A 39 -7.14 -5.82 -15.14
N PHE A 40 -6.92 -4.61 -15.66
CA PHE A 40 -5.60 -4.16 -16.03
C PHE A 40 -4.65 -3.93 -14.83
N ILE A 41 -5.21 -3.73 -13.63
CA ILE A 41 -4.54 -3.61 -12.33
C ILE A 41 -4.70 -4.93 -11.57
N ASN A 42 -3.75 -5.84 -11.73
CA ASN A 42 -3.72 -7.10 -10.98
C ASN A 42 -2.41 -7.25 -10.19
N THR A 43 -2.41 -8.18 -9.22
CA THR A 43 -1.28 -8.40 -8.32
C THR A 43 0.04 -8.62 -9.06
N LYS A 44 0.05 -9.42 -10.12
CA LYS A 44 1.27 -9.68 -10.93
C LYS A 44 1.81 -8.38 -11.51
N ARG A 45 0.97 -7.62 -12.20
CA ARG A 45 1.36 -6.36 -12.85
C ARG A 45 1.80 -5.32 -11.82
N LEU A 46 1.13 -5.25 -10.68
CA LEU A 46 1.50 -4.35 -9.60
C LEU A 46 2.87 -4.70 -9.01
N VAL A 47 3.12 -5.98 -8.69
CA VAL A 47 4.41 -6.46 -8.18
C VAL A 47 5.53 -6.20 -9.18
N CYS A 48 5.32 -6.48 -10.48
CA CYS A 48 6.28 -6.16 -11.53
C CYS A 48 6.55 -4.65 -11.59
N SER A 49 5.51 -3.81 -11.49
CA SER A 49 5.66 -2.35 -11.51
C SER A 49 6.44 -1.84 -10.30
N ILE A 50 6.18 -2.38 -9.10
CA ILE A 50 6.95 -2.08 -7.87
C ILE A 50 8.42 -2.45 -8.07
N ALA A 51 8.69 -3.65 -8.60
CA ALA A 51 10.05 -4.12 -8.83
C ALA A 51 10.81 -3.23 -9.83
N ILE A 52 10.19 -2.92 -10.97
CA ILE A 52 10.77 -2.07 -12.01
C ILE A 52 11.05 -0.67 -11.45
N ILE A 53 10.07 -0.01 -10.84
CA ILE A 53 10.23 1.35 -10.31
C ILE A 53 11.24 1.37 -9.15
N GLY A 54 11.24 0.36 -8.28
CA GLY A 54 12.21 0.23 -7.20
C GLY A 54 13.64 0.11 -7.71
N LEU A 55 13.87 -0.72 -8.73
CA LEU A 55 15.17 -0.87 -9.38
C LEU A 55 15.60 0.40 -10.13
N ILE A 56 14.66 1.11 -10.77
CA ILE A 56 14.94 2.43 -11.37
C ILE A 56 15.40 3.41 -10.31
N CYS A 57 14.77 3.45 -9.12
CA CYS A 57 15.22 4.31 -8.02
C CYS A 57 16.65 3.98 -7.59
N VAL A 58 16.97 2.68 -7.46
CA VAL A 58 18.32 2.20 -7.11
C VAL A 58 19.32 2.62 -8.19
N PHE A 59 19.00 2.46 -9.48
CA PHE A 59 19.88 2.80 -10.59
C PHE A 59 20.12 4.32 -10.72
N LEU A 60 19.06 5.13 -10.58
CA LEU A 60 19.16 6.59 -10.61
C LEU A 60 19.94 7.16 -9.43
N LYS A 61 20.19 6.35 -8.39
CA LYS A 61 21.02 6.72 -7.25
C LYS A 61 22.50 6.65 -7.62
N ARG A 62 23.08 7.81 -7.94
CA ARG A 62 24.48 7.95 -8.37
C ARG A 62 25.57 7.51 -7.37
N ARG A 63 25.27 7.36 -6.08
CA ARG A 63 26.26 6.98 -5.06
C ARG A 63 25.66 5.96 -4.10
N ILE A 64 25.87 4.68 -4.42
CA ILE A 64 25.53 3.57 -3.55
C ILE A 64 26.77 3.21 -2.72
N ARG A 65 26.60 3.03 -1.42
CA ARG A 65 27.68 2.54 -0.54
C ARG A 65 27.82 1.04 -0.77
N PHE A 66 28.89 0.61 -1.45
CA PHE A 66 29.11 -0.79 -1.83
C PHE A 66 28.95 -1.77 -0.65
N LYS A 67 29.46 -1.43 0.53
CA LYS A 67 29.31 -2.24 1.75
C LYS A 67 27.84 -2.47 2.15
N GLU A 68 27.01 -1.43 2.09
CA GLU A 68 25.58 -1.55 2.43
C GLU A 68 24.82 -2.34 1.35
N PHE A 69 25.21 -2.17 0.09
CA PHE A 69 24.65 -2.95 -1.02
C PHE A 69 24.97 -4.44 -0.88
N MET A 70 26.21 -4.80 -0.56
CA MET A 70 26.61 -6.20 -0.32
C MET A 70 25.90 -6.82 0.88
N LYS A 71 25.68 -6.05 1.96
CA LYS A 71 24.84 -6.52 3.08
C LYS A 71 23.41 -6.79 2.64
N ALA A 72 22.82 -5.90 1.85
CA ALA A 72 21.46 -6.05 1.32
C ALA A 72 21.33 -7.30 0.42
N LEU A 73 22.35 -7.55 -0.40
CA LEU A 73 22.44 -8.75 -1.23
C LEU A 73 22.51 -10.02 -0.36
N LEU A 74 23.38 -10.02 0.67
CA LEU A 74 23.49 -11.14 1.61
C LEU A 74 22.17 -11.43 2.34
N ILE A 75 21.49 -10.39 2.85
CA ILE A 75 20.17 -10.53 3.48
C ILE A 75 19.15 -11.08 2.49
N SER A 76 19.18 -10.64 1.23
CA SER A 76 18.28 -11.13 0.18
C SER A 76 18.51 -12.63 -0.12
N VAL A 77 19.76 -13.08 -0.12
CA VAL A 77 20.11 -14.50 -0.28
C VAL A 77 19.61 -15.32 0.91
N ILE A 78 19.87 -14.87 2.14
CA ILE A 78 19.38 -15.54 3.36
C ILE A 78 17.85 -15.65 3.35
N LEU A 79 17.16 -14.57 2.99
CA LEU A 79 15.71 -14.56 2.87
C LEU A 79 15.21 -15.53 1.80
N THR A 80 15.90 -15.60 0.65
CA THR A 80 15.56 -16.53 -0.43
C THR A 80 15.72 -17.98 0.01
N VAL A 81 16.78 -18.31 0.73
CA VAL A 81 16.99 -19.67 1.28
C VAL A 81 15.91 -20.00 2.32
N TYR A 82 15.62 -19.08 3.24
CA TYR A 82 14.60 -19.27 4.27
C TYR A 82 13.21 -19.48 3.66
N LEU A 83 12.80 -18.59 2.74
CA LEU A 83 11.51 -18.72 2.07
C LEU A 83 11.49 -19.96 1.18
N GLY A 84 12.57 -20.27 0.47
CA GLY A 84 12.73 -21.49 -0.32
C GLY A 84 12.48 -22.76 0.49
N PHE A 85 13.06 -22.84 1.69
CA PHE A 85 12.82 -23.94 2.63
C PHE A 85 11.36 -23.97 3.10
N HIS A 86 10.76 -22.81 3.38
CA HIS A 86 9.34 -22.72 3.72
C HIS A 86 8.42 -23.23 2.59
N MET A 87 8.73 -22.91 1.31
CA MET A 87 7.93 -23.37 0.15
C MET A 87 7.99 -24.90 0.00
N ILE A 88 9.10 -25.54 0.36
CA ILE A 88 9.23 -27.00 0.29
C ILE A 88 8.33 -27.68 1.33
N ILE A 89 8.21 -27.09 2.52
CA ILE A 89 7.43 -27.66 3.63
C ILE A 89 5.93 -27.44 3.46
N ARG A 90 5.52 -26.28 2.92
CA ARG A 90 4.12 -25.86 2.89
C ARG A 90 3.54 -25.99 1.48
N LYS A 91 2.29 -26.46 1.41
CA LYS A 91 1.49 -26.47 0.17
C LYS A 91 0.89 -25.09 -0.15
N TYR A 92 1.66 -24.02 -0.03
CA TYR A 92 1.19 -22.69 -0.45
C TYR A 92 1.33 -22.53 -1.96
N SER A 93 0.64 -21.52 -2.51
CA SER A 93 0.81 -21.18 -3.93
C SER A 93 2.21 -20.60 -4.14
N LEU A 94 3.05 -21.35 -4.86
CA LEU A 94 4.41 -20.94 -5.24
C LEU A 94 4.44 -19.53 -5.84
N ARG A 95 3.41 -19.17 -6.59
CA ARG A 95 3.28 -17.85 -7.22
C ARG A 95 3.18 -16.71 -6.20
N GLU A 96 2.33 -16.85 -5.18
CA GLU A 96 2.11 -15.79 -4.18
C GLU A 96 3.35 -15.60 -3.28
N GLU A 97 4.02 -16.70 -2.93
CA GLU A 97 5.27 -16.64 -2.17
C GLU A 97 6.42 -16.01 -2.99
N LEU A 98 6.50 -16.29 -4.30
CA LEU A 98 7.45 -15.61 -5.19
C LEU A 98 7.17 -14.10 -5.28
N TYR A 99 5.91 -13.69 -5.37
CA TYR A 99 5.55 -12.27 -5.35
C TYR A 99 5.98 -11.59 -4.05
N PHE A 100 5.77 -12.25 -2.91
CA PHE A 100 6.22 -11.76 -1.62
C PHE A 100 7.75 -11.66 -1.53
N LEU A 101 8.49 -12.67 -2.02
CA LEU A 101 9.95 -12.65 -2.07
C LEU A 101 10.47 -11.48 -2.91
N ILE A 102 9.92 -11.28 -4.10
CA ILE A 102 10.30 -10.17 -5.01
C ILE A 102 10.10 -8.82 -4.31
N LEU A 103 8.94 -8.61 -3.67
CA LEU A 103 8.66 -7.38 -2.93
C LEU A 103 9.67 -7.16 -1.80
N CYS A 104 9.98 -8.19 -1.01
CA CYS A 104 10.95 -8.09 0.06
C CYS A 104 12.36 -7.72 -0.45
N ILE A 105 12.84 -8.40 -1.50
CA ILE A 105 14.16 -8.13 -2.09
C ILE A 105 14.22 -6.69 -2.61
N VAL A 106 13.22 -6.23 -3.35
CA VAL A 106 13.17 -4.86 -3.89
C VAL A 106 13.18 -3.84 -2.75
N MET A 107 12.41 -4.07 -1.68
CA MET A 107 12.39 -3.19 -0.51
C MET A 107 13.74 -3.15 0.22
N ILE A 108 14.42 -4.29 0.36
CA ILE A 108 15.76 -4.39 0.98
C ILE A 108 16.80 -3.62 0.15
N LEU A 109 16.83 -3.85 -1.17
CA LEU A 109 17.74 -3.17 -2.08
C LEU A 109 17.49 -1.66 -2.12
N TYR A 110 16.23 -1.26 -2.25
CA TYR A 110 15.83 0.15 -2.23
C TYR A 110 16.22 0.83 -0.91
N ASN A 111 15.98 0.19 0.24
CA ASN A 111 16.33 0.76 1.54
C ASN A 111 17.85 0.94 1.68
N SER A 112 18.63 -0.04 1.22
CA SER A 112 20.09 0.03 1.25
C SER A 112 20.68 1.13 0.34
N ALA A 113 20.14 1.29 -0.87
CA ALA A 113 20.66 2.22 -1.86
C ALA A 113 20.09 3.65 -1.72
N CYS A 114 18.78 3.78 -1.51
CA CYS A 114 18.08 5.06 -1.64
C CYS A 114 17.85 5.76 -0.30
N ASN A 115 17.73 5.01 0.81
CA ASN A 115 17.38 5.55 2.12
C ASN A 115 18.60 6.11 2.89
N ASP A 116 19.38 6.99 2.24
CA ASP A 116 20.53 7.69 2.84
C ASP A 116 20.15 8.59 4.02
N LYS A 117 18.88 9.02 4.07
CA LYS A 117 18.31 9.74 5.20
C LYS A 117 17.58 8.73 6.06
N LYS A 118 17.74 8.83 7.39
CA LYS A 118 17.11 7.95 8.39
C LYS A 118 15.60 7.69 8.12
N TYR A 119 14.90 8.61 7.41
CA TYR A 119 13.47 8.51 7.13
C TYR A 119 13.01 8.90 5.69
N GLY A 120 13.81 8.68 4.65
CA GLY A 120 13.51 9.15 3.29
C GLY A 120 12.26 8.52 2.64
N PHE A 121 12.14 7.19 2.71
CA PHE A 121 10.94 6.45 2.27
C PHE A 121 9.74 6.78 3.17
N TYR A 122 9.96 6.64 4.48
CA TYR A 122 8.90 6.76 5.48
C TYR A 122 8.25 8.15 5.50
N THR A 123 9.01 9.21 5.22
CA THR A 123 8.43 10.55 5.07
C THR A 123 7.50 10.65 3.86
N LYS A 124 7.84 10.04 2.72
CA LYS A 124 6.97 10.03 1.54
C LYS A 124 5.73 9.18 1.78
N PHE A 125 5.90 8.03 2.43
CA PHE A 125 4.80 7.18 2.88
C PHE A 125 3.83 7.98 3.75
N ASN A 126 4.30 8.64 4.81
CA ASN A 126 3.46 9.49 5.66
C ASN A 126 2.72 10.58 4.89
N ASN A 127 3.40 11.27 3.97
CA ASN A 127 2.76 12.32 3.16
C ASN A 127 1.63 11.75 2.28
N ILE A 128 1.85 10.60 1.65
CA ILE A 128 0.85 9.93 0.82
C ILE A 128 -0.32 9.45 1.68
N ILE A 129 -0.04 8.76 2.80
CA ILE A 129 -1.10 8.27 3.68
C ILE A 129 -1.91 9.42 4.26
N PHE A 130 -1.27 10.52 4.69
CA PHE A 130 -1.96 11.71 5.16
C PHE A 130 -2.93 12.28 4.11
N LEU A 131 -2.49 12.40 2.86
CA LEU A 131 -3.35 12.85 1.76
C LEU A 131 -4.54 11.91 1.57
N ILE A 132 -4.30 10.59 1.56
CA ILE A 132 -5.35 9.56 1.45
C ILE A 132 -6.33 9.67 2.61
N THR A 133 -5.84 9.87 3.84
CA THR A 133 -6.68 10.04 5.03
C THR A 133 -7.59 11.25 4.91
N VAL A 134 -7.06 12.40 4.48
CA VAL A 134 -7.85 13.62 4.31
C VAL A 134 -8.95 13.41 3.27
N ILE A 135 -8.60 12.89 2.08
CA ILE A 135 -9.57 12.61 1.01
C ILE A 135 -10.64 11.62 1.49
N SER A 136 -10.20 10.54 2.13
CA SER A 136 -11.06 9.48 2.64
C SER A 136 -12.03 9.99 3.72
N LEU A 137 -11.56 10.85 4.63
CA LEU A 137 -12.40 11.46 5.66
C LEU A 137 -13.46 12.40 5.05
N LEU A 138 -13.10 13.17 4.02
CA LEU A 138 -14.05 14.05 3.33
C LEU A 138 -15.20 13.23 2.70
N PHE A 139 -14.89 12.18 1.93
CA PHE A 139 -15.94 11.35 1.33
C PHE A 139 -16.73 10.54 2.35
N TRP A 140 -16.05 10.00 3.38
CA TRP A 140 -16.75 9.27 4.43
C TRP A 140 -17.72 10.17 5.19
N LEU A 141 -17.31 11.38 5.59
CA LEU A 141 -18.18 12.28 6.32
C LEU A 141 -19.31 12.83 5.43
N PHE A 142 -18.97 13.49 4.32
CA PHE A 142 -19.95 14.21 3.52
C PHE A 142 -20.76 13.33 2.56
N GLY A 143 -20.17 12.25 2.06
CA GLY A 143 -20.86 11.30 1.19
C GLY A 143 -21.57 10.22 1.98
N THR A 144 -20.85 9.52 2.83
CA THR A 144 -21.37 8.29 3.44
C THR A 144 -22.17 8.54 4.72
N VAL A 145 -21.72 9.43 5.61
CA VAL A 145 -22.38 9.69 6.91
C VAL A 145 -23.51 10.71 6.78
N ILE A 146 -23.25 11.86 6.16
CA ILE A 146 -24.25 12.94 6.04
C ILE A 146 -25.12 12.77 4.78
N GLY A 147 -24.59 12.19 3.69
CA GLY A 147 -25.34 11.98 2.45
C GLY A 147 -25.48 13.20 1.54
N ILE A 148 -24.68 14.25 1.75
CA ILE A 148 -24.68 15.46 0.89
C ILE A 148 -24.07 15.14 -0.48
N LEU A 149 -23.00 14.36 -0.50
CA LEU A 149 -22.39 13.90 -1.74
C LEU A 149 -23.03 12.57 -2.16
N GLN A 150 -23.51 12.51 -3.40
CA GLN A 150 -24.00 11.26 -3.98
C GLN A 150 -22.82 10.44 -4.54
N PRO A 151 -22.87 9.09 -4.46
CA PRO A 151 -21.92 8.24 -5.14
C PRO A 151 -21.90 8.54 -6.64
N THR A 152 -20.71 8.55 -7.24
CA THR A 152 -20.56 8.81 -8.68
C THR A 152 -20.75 7.57 -9.53
N GLY A 153 -20.73 6.39 -8.92
CA GLY A 153 -20.89 5.12 -9.62
C GLY A 153 -20.94 3.93 -8.69
N VAL A 154 -20.93 2.76 -9.32
CA VAL A 154 -20.83 1.46 -8.67
C VAL A 154 -19.79 0.64 -9.42
N ILE A 155 -18.89 0.00 -8.68
CA ILE A 155 -17.96 -1.00 -9.20
C ILE A 155 -18.29 -2.36 -8.63
N TYR A 156 -17.84 -3.42 -9.29
CA TYR A 156 -18.00 -4.78 -8.83
C TYR A 156 -16.72 -5.29 -8.19
N THR A 157 -16.80 -6.08 -7.11
CA THR A 157 -15.62 -6.62 -6.42
C THR A 157 -15.67 -8.13 -6.16
N THR A 158 -14.50 -8.76 -6.22
CA THR A 158 -14.22 -10.15 -5.85
C THR A 158 -13.69 -10.32 -4.43
N TRP A 159 -13.35 -9.23 -3.70
CA TRP A 159 -12.73 -9.34 -2.35
C TRP A 159 -13.62 -10.04 -1.32
N THR A 160 -14.93 -9.97 -1.49
CA THR A 160 -15.92 -10.67 -0.67
C THR A 160 -16.87 -11.53 -1.50
N SER A 161 -16.53 -11.83 -2.76
CA SER A 161 -17.34 -12.75 -3.56
C SER A 161 -17.22 -14.14 -2.93
N ASN A 162 -18.34 -14.77 -2.63
CA ASN A 162 -18.33 -16.13 -2.13
C ASN A 162 -17.76 -17.03 -3.23
N THR A 163 -16.67 -17.76 -2.96
CA THR A 163 -15.97 -18.59 -3.95
C THR A 163 -16.86 -19.70 -4.53
N VAL A 164 -18.00 -19.98 -3.90
CA VAL A 164 -19.00 -20.95 -4.34
C VAL A 164 -19.94 -20.37 -5.42
N SER A 165 -20.23 -19.07 -5.42
CA SER A 165 -21.21 -18.47 -6.33
C SER A 165 -20.60 -17.57 -7.42
N ASN A 166 -19.30 -17.22 -7.35
CA ASN A 166 -18.67 -16.23 -8.26
C ASN A 166 -19.45 -14.90 -8.32
N GLU A 167 -20.29 -14.61 -7.32
CA GLU A 167 -21.13 -13.41 -7.32
C GLU A 167 -20.27 -12.21 -6.97
N LEU A 168 -20.16 -11.30 -7.93
CA LEU A 168 -19.53 -10.01 -7.74
C LEU A 168 -20.40 -9.15 -6.84
N LYS A 169 -19.77 -8.53 -5.82
CA LYS A 169 -20.48 -7.62 -4.93
C LYS A 169 -20.44 -6.20 -5.51
N PRO A 170 -21.59 -5.50 -5.67
CA PRO A 170 -21.59 -4.10 -6.03
C PRO A 170 -21.12 -3.24 -4.86
N VAL A 171 -20.25 -2.27 -5.14
CA VAL A 171 -19.69 -1.32 -4.18
C VAL A 171 -19.81 0.09 -4.75
N LYS A 172 -20.49 0.97 -4.01
CA LYS A 172 -20.60 2.40 -4.37
C LYS A 172 -19.22 3.06 -4.33
N THR A 173 -18.95 3.89 -5.32
CA THR A 173 -17.68 4.60 -5.50
C THR A 173 -17.91 6.11 -5.58
N TYR A 174 -16.92 6.87 -5.11
CA TYR A 174 -16.81 8.32 -5.29
C TYR A 174 -15.54 8.60 -6.08
N TYR A 175 -15.71 8.87 -7.37
CA TYR A 175 -14.66 9.12 -8.37
C TYR A 175 -13.56 8.04 -8.41
N ASP A 176 -13.90 6.80 -8.04
CA ASP A 176 -12.97 5.67 -7.97
C ASP A 176 -11.80 5.85 -7.01
N ILE A 177 -11.87 6.82 -6.10
CA ILE A 177 -10.83 7.12 -5.10
C ILE A 177 -11.30 6.86 -3.66
N TYR A 178 -12.58 6.57 -3.47
CA TYR A 178 -13.16 6.16 -2.19
C TYR A 178 -14.32 5.19 -2.43
N TYR A 179 -14.39 4.13 -1.63
CA TYR A 179 -15.38 3.06 -1.80
C TYR A 179 -16.15 2.79 -0.52
N VAL A 180 -17.45 2.51 -0.66
CA VAL A 180 -18.31 2.08 0.44
C VAL A 180 -18.33 0.56 0.52
N ALA A 181 -17.19 -0.02 0.94
CA ALA A 181 -16.97 -1.46 0.86
C ALA A 181 -17.70 -2.28 1.96
N GLN A 182 -17.87 -1.68 3.15
CA GLN A 182 -18.30 -2.39 4.35
C GLN A 182 -19.35 -1.60 5.13
N THR A 183 -20.59 -2.09 5.03
CA THR A 183 -21.74 -1.66 5.81
C THR A 183 -22.11 -2.78 6.79
N TYR A 184 -22.17 -2.47 8.08
CA TYR A 184 -22.63 -3.39 9.12
C TYR A 184 -23.94 -2.88 9.71
N GLY A 185 -24.98 -3.73 9.70
CA GLY A 185 -26.15 -3.47 10.54
C GLY A 185 -25.74 -3.46 12.01
N MET A 186 -26.09 -2.40 12.73
CA MET A 186 -25.77 -2.20 14.15
C MET A 186 -26.31 -3.34 15.04
N ASN A 187 -27.37 -4.02 14.57
CA ASN A 187 -27.90 -5.30 15.08
C ASN A 187 -26.81 -6.37 15.31
N LYS A 188 -25.83 -6.47 14.40
CA LYS A 188 -24.76 -7.49 14.48
C LYS A 188 -23.51 -7.00 15.22
N ALA A 189 -23.34 -5.69 15.38
CA ALA A 189 -22.14 -5.11 15.97
C ALA A 189 -22.25 -4.90 17.49
N LEU A 190 -23.45 -4.62 18.01
CA LEU A 190 -23.69 -4.32 19.43
C LEU A 190 -24.79 -5.18 20.07
N GLY A 191 -25.43 -6.08 19.30
CA GLY A 191 -26.57 -6.87 19.80
C GLY A 191 -27.83 -6.04 20.07
N ILE A 192 -27.87 -4.79 19.61
CA ILE A 192 -28.98 -3.85 19.79
C ILE A 192 -29.82 -3.82 18.51
N THR A 193 -31.10 -4.16 18.60
CA THR A 193 -32.07 -4.10 17.49
C THR A 193 -32.35 -2.65 17.10
N THR A 194 -31.47 -2.08 16.27
CA THR A 194 -31.60 -0.76 15.65
C THR A 194 -31.33 -0.88 14.14
N ASN A 195 -32.17 -0.27 13.32
CA ASN A 195 -32.03 -0.22 11.86
C ASN A 195 -30.91 0.75 11.38
N LEU A 196 -29.94 1.04 12.23
CA LEU A 196 -28.80 1.89 11.89
C LEU A 196 -27.71 1.03 11.25
N ASP A 197 -27.29 1.40 10.05
CA ASP A 197 -26.15 0.79 9.38
C ASP A 197 -24.88 1.60 9.69
N ILE A 198 -23.91 0.96 10.34
CA ILE A 198 -22.59 1.54 10.56
C ILE A 198 -21.76 1.32 9.30
N ILE A 199 -21.46 2.41 8.60
CA ILE A 199 -20.63 2.38 7.41
C ILE A 199 -19.19 2.70 7.79
N ARG A 200 -18.29 1.73 7.59
CA ARG A 200 -16.88 1.90 7.98
C ARG A 200 -16.13 2.68 6.93
N ASN A 201 -15.25 3.57 7.39
CA ASN A 201 -14.30 4.18 6.48
C ASN A 201 -13.25 3.15 6.06
N THR A 202 -13.22 2.78 4.78
CA THR A 202 -12.21 1.89 4.19
C THR A 202 -11.26 2.61 3.25
N GLY A 203 -11.43 3.92 3.01
CA GLY A 203 -10.70 4.65 1.97
C GLY A 203 -10.86 3.97 0.60
N PHE A 204 -9.75 3.79 -0.11
CA PHE A 204 -9.73 2.98 -1.32
C PHE A 204 -9.42 1.48 -1.07
N PHE A 205 -9.24 1.08 0.19
CA PHE A 205 -8.91 -0.29 0.55
C PHE A 205 -10.17 -1.16 0.56
N THR A 206 -9.97 -2.46 0.40
CA THR A 206 -11.07 -3.42 0.36
C THR A 206 -11.78 -3.61 1.71
N GLU A 207 -11.11 -3.24 2.82
CA GLU A 207 -11.67 -3.37 4.17
C GLU A 207 -11.07 -2.40 5.19
N ALA A 208 -11.81 -2.14 6.26
CA ALA A 208 -11.40 -1.23 7.33
C ALA A 208 -10.11 -1.68 8.05
N PRO A 209 -9.88 -2.98 8.34
CA PRO A 209 -8.60 -3.41 8.92
C PRO A 209 -7.38 -3.07 8.07
N MET A 210 -7.47 -3.17 6.74
CA MET A 210 -6.38 -2.81 5.83
C MET A 210 -6.09 -1.31 5.87
N PHE A 211 -7.13 -0.48 5.86
CA PHE A 211 -6.94 0.97 5.98
C PHE A 211 -6.35 1.36 7.33
N SER A 212 -6.89 0.82 8.43
CA SER A 212 -6.39 1.03 9.79
C SER A 212 -4.93 0.60 9.94
N PHE A 213 -4.52 -0.52 9.34
CA PHE A 213 -3.14 -0.99 9.36
C PHE A 213 -2.18 0.05 8.76
N VAL A 214 -2.51 0.57 7.57
CA VAL A 214 -1.69 1.57 6.88
C VAL A 214 -1.64 2.90 7.65
N LEU A 215 -2.75 3.31 8.27
CA LEU A 215 -2.81 4.49 9.14
C LEU A 215 -1.92 4.34 10.38
N VAL A 216 -1.98 3.18 11.05
CA VAL A 216 -1.14 2.89 12.21
C VAL A 216 0.33 2.90 11.84
N LEU A 217 0.71 2.31 10.70
CA LEU A 217 2.10 2.38 10.22
C LEU A 217 2.56 3.83 9.99
N ALA A 218 1.73 4.67 9.38
CA ALA A 218 2.06 6.07 9.14
C ALA A 218 2.21 6.85 10.47
N LEU A 219 1.32 6.60 11.42
CA LEU A 219 1.39 7.19 12.75
C LEU A 219 2.66 6.76 13.49
N LEU A 220 3.01 5.47 13.46
CA LEU A 220 4.25 4.97 14.08
C LEU A 220 5.48 5.63 13.48
N VAL A 221 5.55 5.74 12.15
CA VAL A 221 6.63 6.47 11.47
C VAL A 221 6.72 7.91 11.98
N GLU A 222 5.59 8.61 12.10
CA GLU A 222 5.56 10.01 12.52
C GLU A 222 6.04 10.15 13.98
N LEU A 223 5.60 9.26 14.86
CA LEU A 223 6.01 9.21 16.26
C LEU A 223 7.52 8.96 16.40
N PHE A 224 8.06 7.97 15.70
CA PHE A 224 9.50 7.65 15.78
C PHE A 224 10.38 8.70 15.11
N LYS A 225 9.87 9.39 14.08
CA LYS A 225 10.57 10.52 13.47
C LYS A 225 10.65 11.71 14.41
N LYS A 226 9.58 12.01 15.15
CA LYS A 226 9.54 13.12 16.14
C LYS A 226 10.39 12.82 17.38
N ARG A 227 10.45 11.55 17.82
CA ARG A 227 11.11 11.17 19.08
C ARG A 227 12.65 11.23 19.05
N LYS A 228 13.30 11.49 17.90
CA LYS A 228 14.77 11.48 17.74
C LYS A 228 15.44 10.38 18.60
N LEU A 229 15.21 9.11 18.26
CA LEU A 229 16.19 8.06 18.55
C LEU A 229 17.49 8.34 17.80
#